data_AF-A0A6J4C099-F1
#
_entry.id   AF-A0A6J4C099-F1
#
_cell.length_a   1.000
_cell.length_b   1.000
_cell.length_c   1.000
_cell.angle_alpha   90.00
_cell.angle_beta   90.00
_cell.angle_gamma   90.00
#
_symmetry.space_group_name_H-M   'P 1'
#
loop_
_entity.id
_entity.type
_entity.pdbx_description
1 polymer ?
#
loop_
_entity_poly.entity_id
_entity_poly.type
_entity_poly.pdbx_seq_one_letter_code
_entity_poly.pdbx_strand_id
1 'polypeptide(L)'
;MKYPPFLTPDEAAEAPTASADVVPFPPGITLRAQVREAERQIERLEQQAAENDIRSMDHLERVRAIGAEVALEIWRPRLKDAQAEVTMLDANDTLTFRGQRYHAHRSFHGAN
;
A
#
# COMPACT_ATOMS: atom_id res chain seq x y z
N MET A 1 -32.39 36.35 -24.78
CA MET A 1 -32.31 34.96 -24.29
C MET A 1 -30.88 34.49 -24.47
N LYS A 2 -30.12 34.30 -23.37
CA LYS A 2 -28.73 33.82 -23.40
C LYS A 2 -28.77 32.30 -23.22
N TYR A 3 -28.38 31.56 -24.26
CA TYR A 3 -28.19 30.10 -24.17
C TYR A 3 -26.89 29.80 -23.39
N PRO A 4 -26.83 28.73 -22.59
CA PRO A 4 -25.63 28.36 -21.84
C PRO A 4 -24.52 27.84 -22.78
N PRO A 5 -23.24 27.85 -22.35
CA PRO A 5 -22.12 27.41 -23.17
C PRO A 5 -22.13 25.88 -23.22
N PHE A 6 -22.82 25.32 -24.21
CA PHE A 6 -22.55 23.95 -24.62
C PHE A 6 -21.29 23.97 -25.48
N LEU A 7 -20.26 23.27 -24.99
CA LEU A 7 -19.06 22.93 -25.75
C LEU A 7 -19.48 22.43 -27.14
N THR A 8 -18.83 22.93 -28.19
CA THR A 8 -19.13 22.48 -29.55
C THR A 8 -18.73 21.01 -29.69
N PRO A 9 -19.41 20.22 -30.55
CA PRO A 9 -19.13 18.79 -30.72
C PRO A 9 -17.67 18.48 -31.10
N ASP A 10 -16.96 19.45 -31.70
CA ASP A 10 -15.55 19.34 -32.07
C ASP A 10 -14.61 19.36 -30.84
N GLU A 11 -14.96 20.04 -29.75
CA GLU A 11 -14.16 20.08 -28.52
C GLU A 11 -14.30 18.80 -27.69
N ALA A 12 -15.38 18.02 -27.89
CA ALA A 12 -15.63 16.77 -27.17
C ALA A 12 -14.95 15.54 -27.79
N ALA A 13 -14.35 15.67 -28.98
CA ALA A 13 -13.73 14.58 -29.72
C ALA A 13 -12.21 14.46 -29.51
N GLU A 14 -11.57 15.41 -28.83
CA GLU A 14 -10.20 15.24 -28.36
C GLU A 14 -10.19 14.22 -27.23
N ALA A 15 -9.88 12.97 -27.57
CA ALA A 15 -9.50 11.98 -26.58
C ALA A 15 -8.42 12.59 -25.67
N PRO A 16 -8.55 12.49 -24.33
CA PRO A 16 -7.58 13.10 -23.44
C PRO A 16 -6.19 12.63 -23.83
N THR A 17 -5.35 13.56 -24.29
CA THR A 17 -3.98 13.27 -24.66
C THR A 17 -3.31 12.73 -23.40
N ALA A 18 -2.91 11.46 -23.42
CA ALA A 18 -2.25 10.85 -22.27
C ALA A 18 -0.98 11.64 -21.97
N SER A 19 -1.04 12.51 -20.96
CA SER A 19 0.14 13.22 -20.48
C SER A 19 1.08 12.17 -19.90
N ALA A 20 2.29 12.08 -20.47
CA ALA A 20 3.31 11.11 -20.06
C ALA A 20 3.87 11.36 -18.64
N ASP A 21 3.41 12.41 -17.95
CA ASP A 21 3.74 12.66 -16.55
C ASP A 21 2.99 11.69 -15.63
N VAL A 22 3.55 10.48 -15.50
CA VAL A 22 3.17 9.54 -14.45
C VAL A 22 3.68 10.11 -13.13
N VAL A 23 2.79 10.77 -12.39
CA VAL A 23 3.11 11.24 -11.04
C VAL A 23 3.26 10.02 -10.12
N PRO A 24 4.41 9.83 -9.46
CA PRO A 24 4.58 8.71 -8.54
C PRO A 24 3.58 8.84 -7.38
N PHE A 25 3.01 7.72 -6.96
CA PHE A 25 2.12 7.70 -5.82
C PHE A 25 2.84 8.19 -4.55
N PRO A 26 2.15 8.92 -3.66
CA PRO A 26 2.73 9.36 -2.40
C PRO A 26 3.33 8.19 -1.59
N PRO A 27 4.53 8.34 -1.01
CA PRO A 27 5.24 7.25 -0.34
C PRO A 27 4.46 6.67 0.84
N GLY A 28 3.67 7.49 1.56
CA GLY A 28 2.82 6.99 2.65
C GLY A 28 1.72 6.04 2.20
N ILE A 29 1.20 6.23 0.98
CA ILE A 29 0.17 5.34 0.42
C ILE A 29 0.79 4.01 0.00
N THR A 30 1.96 4.06 -0.65
CA THR A 30 2.65 2.85 -1.11
C THR A 30 3.16 2.01 0.06
N LEU A 31 3.76 2.63 1.09
CA LEU A 31 4.23 1.92 2.28
C LEU A 31 3.08 1.25 3.06
N ARG A 32 1.96 1.95 3.27
CA ARG A 32 0.78 1.35 3.91
C ARG A 32 0.14 0.23 3.06
N ALA A 33 0.27 0.30 1.73
CA ALA A 33 -0.15 -0.80 0.86
C ALA A 33 0.77 -2.03 1.04
N GLN A 34 2.09 -1.83 1.12
CA GLN A 34 3.07 -2.89 1.37
C GLN A 34 2.85 -3.58 2.73
N VAL A 35 2.53 -2.82 3.79
CA VAL A 35 2.17 -3.40 5.09
C VAL A 35 0.96 -4.33 4.97
N ARG A 36 -0.13 -3.86 4.35
CA ARG A 36 -1.34 -4.68 4.15
C ARG A 36 -1.13 -5.88 3.25
N GLU A 37 -0.19 -5.80 2.31
CA GLU A 37 0.18 -6.93 1.47
C GLU A 37 0.98 -7.96 2.27
N ALA A 38 1.99 -7.52 3.02
CA ALA A 38 2.77 -8.39 3.89
C ALA A 38 1.90 -9.08 4.94
N GLU A 39 0.96 -8.37 5.58
CA GLU A 39 -0.01 -8.95 6.52
C GLU A 39 -0.84 -10.06 5.87
N ARG A 40 -1.38 -9.82 4.68
CA ARG A 40 -2.15 -10.84 3.94
C ARG A 40 -1.33 -12.06 3.53
N GLN A 41 -0.06 -11.86 3.18
CA GLN A 41 0.83 -12.98 2.88
C GLN A 41 1.14 -13.80 4.12
N ILE A 42 1.40 -13.15 5.26
CA ILE A 42 1.63 -13.85 6.53
C ILE A 42 0.39 -14.65 6.93
N GLU A 43 -0.79 -14.05 6.90
CA GLU A 43 -2.05 -14.74 7.22
C GLU A 43 -2.25 -16.00 6.35
N ARG A 44 -2.03 -15.87 5.03
CA ARG A 44 -2.11 -17.00 4.11
C ARG A 44 -1.11 -18.11 4.43
N LEU A 45 0.12 -17.75 4.77
CA LEU A 45 1.18 -18.70 5.09
C LEU A 45 0.94 -19.37 6.44
N GLU A 46 0.42 -18.64 7.43
CA GLU A 46 0.02 -19.19 8.73
C GLU A 46 -1.13 -20.18 8.57
N GLN A 47 -2.12 -19.87 7.72
CA GLN A 47 -3.17 -20.81 7.37
C GLN A 47 -2.61 -22.06 6.68
N GLN A 48 -1.70 -21.89 5.70
CA GLN A 48 -1.05 -23.01 5.03
C GLN A 48 -0.26 -23.88 6.02
N ALA A 49 0.47 -23.29 6.96
CA ALA A 49 1.20 -24.03 7.99
C ALA A 49 0.25 -24.76 8.98
N ALA A 50 -0.92 -24.18 9.27
CA ALA A 50 -1.92 -24.81 10.13
C ALA A 50 -2.66 -25.98 9.45
N GLU A 51 -2.85 -25.90 8.12
CA GLU A 51 -3.59 -26.89 7.34
C GLU A 51 -2.74 -28.08 6.85
N ASN A 52 -1.40 -27.94 6.80
CA ASN A 52 -0.50 -28.97 6.26
C ASN A 52 0.40 -29.53 7.37
N ASP A 53 0.50 -30.86 7.48
CA ASP A 53 1.39 -31.50 8.45
C ASP A 53 2.78 -31.80 7.84
N ILE A 54 3.84 -31.30 8.49
CA ILE A 54 5.23 -31.61 8.17
C ILE A 54 5.54 -33.11 8.27
N ARG A 55 4.77 -33.86 9.05
CA ARG A 55 4.91 -35.32 9.22
C ARG A 55 3.99 -36.12 8.31
N SER A 56 3.23 -35.47 7.42
CA SER A 56 2.34 -36.15 6.48
C SER A 56 3.12 -37.15 5.62
N MET A 57 2.47 -38.25 5.25
CA MET A 57 3.03 -39.20 4.28
C MET A 57 2.99 -38.62 2.86
N ASP A 58 2.07 -37.69 2.59
CA ASP A 58 2.03 -36.99 1.31
C ASP A 58 3.25 -36.07 1.17
N HIS A 59 3.97 -36.24 0.07
CA HIS A 59 5.12 -35.40 -0.24
C HIS A 59 4.69 -33.94 -0.48
N LEU A 60 3.56 -33.71 -1.15
CA LEU A 60 3.11 -32.36 -1.48
C LEU A 60 2.72 -31.57 -0.23
N GLU A 61 2.00 -32.21 0.69
CA GLU A 61 1.61 -31.61 1.97
C GLU A 61 2.82 -31.20 2.80
N ARG A 62 3.83 -32.08 2.91
CA ARG A 62 5.08 -31.76 3.61
C ARG A 62 5.83 -30.59 3.01
N VAL A 63 5.97 -30.57 1.68
CA VAL A 63 6.66 -29.47 0.98
C VAL A 63 5.93 -28.16 1.20
N ARG A 64 4.59 -28.16 1.20
CA ARG A 64 3.78 -26.97 1.50
C ARG A 64 3.96 -26.50 2.93
N ALA A 65 3.96 -27.41 3.91
CA ALA A 65 4.15 -27.06 5.32
C ALA A 65 5.53 -26.44 5.58
N ILE A 66 6.59 -27.10 5.11
CA ILE A 66 7.98 -26.60 5.25
C ILE A 66 8.16 -25.27 4.50
N GLY A 67 7.64 -25.18 3.27
CA GLY A 67 7.72 -23.95 2.48
C GLY A 67 7.01 -22.77 3.15
N ALA A 68 5.88 -23.02 3.84
CA ALA A 68 5.16 -21.99 4.57
C ALA A 68 5.98 -21.46 5.77
N GLU A 69 6.58 -22.35 6.56
CA GLU A 69 7.44 -21.94 7.69
C GLU A 69 8.62 -21.08 7.24
N VAL A 70 9.36 -21.52 6.22
CA VAL A 70 10.50 -20.77 5.67
C VAL A 70 10.05 -19.41 5.13
N ALA A 71 8.90 -19.33 4.45
CA ALA A 71 8.39 -18.07 3.95
C ALA A 71 7.98 -17.11 5.08
N LEU A 72 7.41 -17.63 6.18
CA LEU A 72 7.07 -16.81 7.35
C LEU A 72 8.30 -16.17 8.00
N GLU A 73 9.44 -16.88 8.03
CA GLU A 73 10.71 -16.32 8.52
C GLU A 73 11.20 -15.13 7.69
N ILE A 74 10.85 -15.08 6.40
CA ILE A 74 11.19 -13.97 5.49
C ILE A 74 10.20 -12.81 5.62
N TRP A 75 8.90 -13.11 5.70
CA TRP A 75 7.86 -12.10 5.68
C TRP A 75 7.68 -11.36 7.01
N ARG A 76 7.91 -12.01 8.15
CA ARG A 76 7.79 -11.37 9.47
C ARG A 76 8.77 -10.21 9.67
N PRO A 77 10.08 -10.33 9.35
CA PRO A 77 11.01 -9.20 9.36
C PRO A 77 10.58 -8.09 8.41
N ARG A 78 10.17 -8.43 7.18
CA ARG A 78 9.72 -7.45 6.18
C ARG A 78 8.52 -6.63 6.64
N LEU A 79 7.54 -7.28 7.29
CA LEU A 79 6.40 -6.58 7.86
C LEU A 79 6.86 -5.59 8.94
N LYS A 80 7.76 -6.03 9.83
CA LYS A 80 8.30 -5.17 10.89
C LYS A 80 9.05 -3.96 10.33
N ASP A 81 9.86 -4.16 9.30
CA ASP A 81 10.61 -3.09 8.64
C ASP A 81 9.66 -2.10 7.95
N ALA A 82 8.67 -2.59 7.21
CA ALA A 82 7.65 -1.75 6.58
C ALA A 82 6.82 -0.96 7.60
N GLN A 83 6.45 -1.57 8.74
CA GLN A 83 5.78 -0.88 9.83
C GLN A 83 6.66 0.21 10.47
N ALA A 84 7.96 -0.04 10.60
CA ALA A 84 8.91 0.95 11.08
C ALA A 84 9.03 2.14 10.11
N GLU A 85 9.10 1.89 8.80
CA GLU A 85 9.14 2.93 7.78
C GLU A 85 7.87 3.79 7.79
N VAL A 86 6.68 3.19 7.92
CA VAL A 86 5.42 3.93 8.08
C VAL A 86 5.45 4.79 9.35
N THR A 87 5.95 4.25 10.46
CA THR A 87 6.05 4.99 11.73
C THR A 87 6.98 6.19 11.62
N MET A 88 8.12 6.04 10.94
CA MET A 88 9.04 7.15 10.69
C MET A 88 8.42 8.22 9.79
N LEU A 89 7.70 7.81 8.74
CA LEU A 89 7.01 8.75 7.87
C LEU A 89 5.94 9.53 8.64
N ASP A 90 5.11 8.84 9.42
CA ASP A 90 4.09 9.47 10.26
C ASP A 90 4.73 10.40 11.32
N ALA A 91 5.90 10.06 11.87
CA ALA A 91 6.62 10.93 12.79
C ALA A 91 7.15 12.20 12.11
N ASN A 92 7.63 12.10 10.87
CA ASN A 92 8.07 13.26 10.10
C ASN A 92 6.89 14.15 9.68
N ASP A 93 5.73 13.55 9.43
CA ASP A 93 4.51 14.25 9.03
C ASP A 93 3.66 14.70 10.24
N THR A 94 4.10 14.47 11.50
CA THR A 94 3.34 14.89 12.69
C THR A 94 4.10 15.79 13.65
N LEU A 95 3.40 16.81 14.15
CA LEU A 95 3.85 17.67 15.24
C LEU A 95 2.95 17.40 16.45
N THR A 96 3.53 17.22 17.65
CA THR A 96 2.74 17.20 18.88
C THR A 96 2.89 18.54 19.62
N PHE A 97 1.79 19.27 19.82
CA PHE A 97 1.77 20.53 20.57
C PHE A 97 0.66 20.49 21.61
N ARG A 98 1.00 20.73 22.88
CA ARG A 98 0.07 20.69 24.03
C ARG A 98 -0.75 19.38 24.14
N GLY A 99 -0.14 18.24 23.80
CA GLY A 99 -0.79 16.93 23.83
C GLY A 99 -1.74 16.65 22.66
N GLN A 100 -1.90 17.59 21.72
CA GLN A 100 -2.62 17.36 20.47
C GLN A 100 -1.63 17.01 19.35
N ARG A 101 -1.97 16.00 18.55
CA ARG A 101 -1.19 15.57 17.38
C ARG A 101 -1.74 16.25 16.13
N TYR A 102 -0.87 16.98 15.44
CA TYR A 102 -1.16 17.69 14.19
C TYR A 102 -0.45 16.96 13.05
N HIS A 103 -1.12 16.83 11.90
CA HIS A 103 -0.53 16.28 10.68
C HIS A 103 -0.17 17.40 9.71
N ALA A 104 1.01 17.32 9.10
CA ALA A 104 1.42 18.18 8.00
C ALA A 104 0.50 17.91 6.79
N HIS A 105 -0.42 18.83 6.53
CA HIS A 105 -1.24 18.79 5.33
C HIS A 105 -0.54 19.64 4.26
N ARG A 106 -0.33 19.12 3.05
CA ARG A 106 0.05 19.99 1.92
C ARG A 106 -1.07 21.02 1.76
N SER A 107 -0.73 22.31 1.86
CA SER A 107 -1.69 23.37 1.57
C SER A 107 -2.06 23.26 0.09
N PHE A 108 -3.36 23.21 -0.20
CA PHE A 108 -3.88 23.29 -1.57
C PHE A 108 -3.65 24.68 -2.20
N HIS A 109 -3.01 25.59 -1.47
CA HIS A 109 -2.49 26.85 -1.95
C HIS A 109 -0.96 26.71 -1.87
N GLY A 110 -0.36 26.38 -3.01
CA GLY A 110 1.09 26.43 -3.17
C GLY A 110 1.59 27.83 -2.78
N ALA A 111 2.55 27.89 -1.86
CA ALA A 111 3.40 29.06 -1.76
C ALA A 111 4.26 29.10 -3.03
N ASN A 112 4.26 30.27 -3.67
CA ASN A 112 4.91 30.62 -4.93
C ASN A 112 6.33 30.08 -5.11
#